data_AF-A0A1I4EJW3-F1
#
_entry.id   AF-A0A1I4EJW3-F1
#
_cell.length_a   1.000
_cell.length_b   1.000
_cell.length_c   1.000
_cell.angle_alpha   90.00
_cell.angle_beta   90.00
_cell.angle_gamma   90.00
#
_symmetry.space_group_name_H-M   'P 1'
#
loop_
_entity.id
_entity.type
_entity.pdbx_description
1 polymer ?
#
loop_
_entity_poly.entity_id
_entity_poly.type
_entity_poly.pdbx_seq_one_letter_code
_entity_poly.pdbx_strand_id
1 'polypeptide(L)'
;MVATEQAPNLMDKNGEGAAPDPALLLSQAWVEAHVRTLALCLKQQQLETQLAISVGFPAADVALPDGSQRKASSLEDLEEALGRATSVEI
;
A
#
# COMPACT_ATOMS: atom_id res chain seq x y z
N MET A 1 34.69 21.34 55.36
CA MET A 1 33.87 20.12 55.48
C MET A 1 33.12 19.96 54.17
N VAL A 2 33.71 19.26 53.20
CA VAL A 2 33.10 19.01 51.88
C VAL A 2 32.59 17.58 51.92
N ALA A 3 31.27 17.42 51.87
CA ALA A 3 30.65 16.11 51.77
C ALA A 3 30.85 15.59 50.35
N THR A 4 31.61 14.50 50.23
CA THR A 4 31.72 13.67 49.04
C THR A 4 30.40 12.93 48.82
N GLU A 5 29.62 13.33 47.81
CA GLU A 5 28.60 12.44 47.24
C GLU A 5 29.30 11.39 46.37
N GLN A 6 29.51 10.22 46.96
CA GLN A 6 29.77 9.00 46.20
C GLN A 6 28.43 8.29 45.97
N ALA A 7 27.93 8.37 44.75
CA ALA A 7 26.84 7.52 44.27
C ALA A 7 27.29 6.04 44.34
N PRO A 8 26.40 5.12 44.75
CA PRO A 8 26.76 3.72 44.85
C PRO A 8 27.04 3.15 43.47
N ASN A 9 28.22 2.55 43.38
CA ASN A 9 28.75 1.79 42.27
C ASN A 9 27.77 0.66 41.91
N LEU A 10 26.96 0.83 40.87
CA LEU A 10 26.13 -0.26 40.34
C LEU A 10 26.95 -1.00 39.28
N MET A 11 27.83 -1.88 39.73
CA MET A 11 28.40 -2.92 38.88
C MET A 11 28.43 -4.25 39.61
N ASP A 12 27.44 -5.08 39.28
CA ASP A 12 27.59 -6.53 39.06
C ASP A 12 27.02 -6.72 37.64
N LYS A 13 27.74 -7.06 36.55
CA LYS A 13 28.79 -8.06 36.29
C LYS A 13 28.40 -9.48 36.67
N ASN A 14 27.49 -10.09 35.90
CA ASN A 14 27.70 -11.35 35.15
C ASN A 14 26.37 -12.00 34.70
N GLY A 15 26.24 -12.30 33.40
CA GLY A 15 25.40 -13.41 32.92
C GLY A 15 24.22 -13.05 32.00
N GLU A 16 24.43 -13.27 30.70
CA GLU A 16 23.43 -13.38 29.62
C GLU A 16 22.69 -12.09 29.20
N GLY A 17 22.91 -11.70 27.93
CA GLY A 17 22.25 -10.56 27.32
C GLY A 17 20.74 -10.67 27.47
N ALA A 18 20.16 -9.73 28.22
CA ALA A 18 18.72 -9.65 28.42
C ALA A 18 18.03 -9.73 27.04
N ALA A 19 17.08 -10.66 26.92
CA ALA A 19 16.34 -10.84 25.69
C ALA A 19 15.73 -9.48 25.27
N PRO A 20 15.91 -9.06 24.01
CA PRO A 20 15.38 -7.78 23.55
C PRO A 20 13.87 -7.72 23.77
N ASP A 21 13.37 -6.56 24.20
CA ASP A 21 11.95 -6.33 24.44
C ASP A 21 11.13 -6.75 23.20
N PRO A 22 10.20 -7.71 23.33
CA PRO A 22 9.38 -8.16 22.21
C PRO A 22 8.58 -7.04 21.54
N ALA A 23 8.12 -6.04 22.31
CA ALA A 23 7.40 -4.90 21.75
C ALA A 23 8.33 -4.04 20.88
N LEU A 24 9.57 -3.82 21.34
CA LEU A 24 10.59 -3.12 20.58
C LEU A 24 10.94 -3.87 19.28
N LEU A 25 11.17 -5.18 19.34
CA LEU A 25 11.44 -6.01 18.15
C LEU A 25 10.30 -5.93 17.13
N LEU A 26 9.06 -6.06 17.58
CA LEU A 26 7.89 -5.97 16.70
C LEU A 26 7.76 -4.58 16.07
N SER A 27 8.00 -3.51 16.85
CA SER A 27 7.98 -2.15 16.31
C SER A 27 9.02 -1.94 15.21
N GLN A 28 10.23 -2.47 15.39
CA GLN A 28 11.30 -2.38 14.41
C GLN A 28 10.97 -3.16 13.13
N ALA A 29 10.46 -4.39 13.28
CA ALA A 29 10.02 -5.20 12.15
C ALA A 29 8.86 -4.54 11.38
N TRP A 30 7.93 -3.90 12.09
CA TRP A 30 6.84 -3.15 11.46
C TRP A 30 7.36 -1.94 10.68
N VAL A 31 8.27 -1.15 11.25
CA VAL A 31 8.89 0.00 10.56
C VAL A 31 9.59 -0.46 9.29
N GLU A 32 10.35 -1.56 9.35
CA GLU A 32 11.03 -2.11 8.18
C GLU A 32 10.04 -2.56 7.09
N ALA A 33 8.99 -3.30 7.47
CA ALA A 33 7.94 -3.72 6.55
C ALA A 33 7.22 -2.52 5.92
N HIS A 34 6.92 -1.49 6.72
CA HIS A 34 6.27 -0.27 6.26
C HIS A 34 7.13 0.48 5.23
N VAL A 35 8.42 0.69 5.50
CA VAL A 35 9.34 1.37 4.58
C VAL A 35 9.44 0.62 3.25
N ARG A 36 9.58 -0.70 3.30
CA ARG A 36 9.60 -1.55 2.08
C ARG A 36 8.30 -1.44 1.30
N THR A 37 7.16 -1.46 2.00
CA THR A 37 5.84 -1.33 1.38
C THR A 37 5.68 0.02 0.70
N LEU A 38 6.06 1.12 1.35
CA LEU A 38 6.04 2.46 0.75
C LEU A 38 6.90 2.54 -0.51
N ALA A 39 8.12 1.99 -0.48
CA ALA A 39 8.99 1.98 -1.64
C ALA A 39 8.37 1.21 -2.83
N LEU A 40 7.72 0.07 -2.55
CA LEU A 40 7.02 -0.71 -3.57
C LEU A 40 5.80 0.04 -4.13
N CYS A 41 4.99 0.67 -3.28
CA CYS A 41 3.84 1.47 -3.71
C CYS A 41 4.25 2.64 -4.60
N LEU A 42 5.33 3.35 -4.24
CA LEU A 42 5.85 4.44 -5.07
C LEU A 42 6.33 3.93 -6.43
N LYS A 43 7.03 2.80 -6.45
CA LYS A 43 7.46 2.16 -7.70
C LYS A 43 6.26 1.72 -8.55
N GLN A 44 5.24 1.14 -7.93
CA GLN A 44 4.00 0.75 -8.62
C GLN A 44 3.33 1.97 -9.24
N GLN A 45 3.14 3.04 -8.48
CA GLN A 45 2.51 4.27 -8.98
C GLN A 45 3.28 4.86 -10.17
N GLN A 46 4.62 4.86 -10.11
CA GLN A 46 5.45 5.31 -11.23
C GLN A 46 5.25 4.44 -12.48
N LEU A 47 5.21 3.11 -12.33
CA LEU A 47 4.98 2.19 -13.44
C LEU A 47 3.56 2.32 -14.02
N GLU A 48 2.54 2.42 -13.17
CA GLU A 48 1.15 2.63 -13.59
C GLU A 48 0.98 3.97 -14.32
N THR A 49 1.67 5.03 -13.85
CA THR A 49 1.69 6.33 -14.54
C THR A 49 2.34 6.22 -15.91
N GLN A 50 3.48 5.53 -16.01
CA GLN A 50 4.15 5.30 -17.30
C GLN A 50 3.29 4.47 -18.25
N LEU A 51 2.59 3.47 -17.73
CA LEU A 51 1.65 2.67 -18.50
C LEU A 51 0.50 3.55 -19.03
N ALA A 52 -0.15 4.33 -18.16
CA ALA A 52 -1.21 5.24 -18.54
C ALA A 52 -0.77 6.28 -19.59
N ILE A 53 0.45 6.80 -19.50
CA ILE A 53 1.00 7.74 -20.50
C ILE A 53 1.31 7.04 -21.83
N SER A 54 1.85 5.83 -21.79
CA SER A 54 2.34 5.13 -22.99
C SER A 54 1.25 4.44 -23.79
N VAL A 55 0.28 3.80 -23.12
CA VAL A 55 -0.78 3.01 -23.76
C VAL A 55 -2.19 3.55 -23.47
N GLY A 56 -2.32 4.60 -22.66
CA GLY A 56 -3.61 5.03 -22.13
C GLY A 56 -4.06 4.16 -20.96
N PHE A 57 -5.24 4.44 -20.42
CA PHE A 57 -5.87 3.51 -19.48
C PHE A 57 -6.40 2.29 -20.27
N PRO A 58 -6.28 1.06 -19.73
CA PRO A 58 -6.88 -0.11 -20.35
C PRO A 58 -8.37 0.12 -20.59
N ALA A 59 -8.79 0.08 -21.85
CA ALA A 59 -10.18 0.21 -22.24
C ALA A 59 -10.52 -0.87 -23.27
N ALA A 60 -11.68 -1.49 -23.11
CA ALA A 60 -12.22 -2.47 -24.04
C ALA A 60 -13.36 -1.86 -24.85
N ASP A 61 -13.44 -2.18 -26.14
CA ASP A 61 -14.63 -1.87 -26.95
C ASP A 61 -15.70 -2.94 -26.67
N VAL A 62 -16.84 -2.50 -26.13
CA VAL A 62 -17.98 -3.33 -25.78
C VAL A 62 -19.06 -3.13 -26.83
N ALA A 63 -19.53 -4.24 -27.43
CA ALA A 63 -20.66 -4.20 -28.35
C ALA A 63 -21.98 -4.10 -27.58
N LEU A 64 -22.81 -3.13 -27.97
CA LEU A 64 -24.16 -2.93 -27.45
C LEU A 64 -25.20 -3.64 -28.34
N PRO A 65 -26.41 -3.95 -27.83
CA PRO A 65 -27.45 -4.63 -28.59
C PRO A 65 -27.97 -3.85 -29.80
N ASP A 66 -27.85 -2.53 -29.79
CA ASP A 66 -28.17 -1.67 -30.93
C ASP A 66 -27.10 -1.73 -32.06
N GLY A 67 -26.06 -2.57 -31.88
CA GLY A 67 -24.95 -2.74 -32.80
C GLY A 67 -23.87 -1.66 -32.67
N SER A 68 -24.06 -0.67 -31.80
CA SER A 68 -23.03 0.33 -31.52
C SER A 68 -21.92 -0.24 -30.64
N GLN A 69 -20.76 0.42 -30.62
CA GLN A 69 -19.65 0.09 -29.75
C GLN A 69 -19.38 1.22 -28.77
N ARG A 70 -19.07 0.87 -27.53
CA ARG A 70 -18.71 1.81 -26.48
C ARG A 70 -17.42 1.36 -25.79
N LYS A 71 -16.50 2.30 -25.52
CA LYS A 71 -15.33 2.04 -24.68
C LYS A 71 -15.75 1.92 -23.22
N ALA A 72 -15.30 0.87 -22.56
CA ALA A 72 -15.39 0.70 -21.11
C ALA A 72 -13.97 0.64 -20.53
N SER A 73 -13.69 1.53 -19.58
CA SER A 73 -12.41 1.63 -18.88
C SER A 73 -12.52 1.30 -17.39
N SER A 74 -13.74 1.08 -16.91
CA SER A 74 -14.07 0.69 -15.53
C SER A 74 -15.21 -0.34 -15.52
N LEU A 75 -15.47 -0.92 -14.35
CA LEU A 75 -16.62 -1.80 -14.16
C LEU A 75 -17.92 -0.98 -14.24
N GLU A 76 -17.91 0.25 -13.73
CA GLU A 76 -19.04 1.16 -13.79
C GLU A 76 -19.38 1.56 -15.24
N ASP A 77 -18.38 1.80 -16.09
CA ASP A 77 -18.58 2.05 -17.52
C ASP A 77 -19.25 0.86 -18.21
N LEU A 78 -18.84 -0.36 -17.82
CA LEU A 78 -19.38 -1.61 -18.34
C LEU A 78 -20.83 -1.81 -17.87
N GLU A 79 -21.12 -1.58 -16.60
CA GLU A 79 -22.45 -1.65 -16.02
C GLU A 79 -23.40 -0.62 -16.65
N GLU A 80 -22.93 0.61 -16.89
CA GLU A 80 -23.72 1.63 -17.60
C GLU A 80 -23.99 1.22 -19.05
N ALA A 81 -22.97 0.69 -19.75
CA ALA A 81 -23.10 0.19 -21.11
C ALA A 81 -24.17 -0.93 -21.20
N LEU A 82 -24.13 -1.89 -20.27
CA LEU A 82 -25.07 -3.01 -20.21
C LEU A 82 -26.45 -2.60 -19.66
N GLY A 83 -26.54 -1.65 -18.74
CA GLY A 83 -27.79 -1.14 -18.21
C GLY A 83 -28.61 -0.39 -19.27
N ARG A 84 -27.96 0.46 -20.07
CA ARG A 84 -28.60 1.15 -21.20
C ARG A 84 -29.02 0.20 -22.31
N ALA A 85 -28.25 -0.86 -22.53
CA ALA A 85 -28.60 -1.94 -23.45
C ALA A 85 -29.92 -2.65 -23.09
N THR A 86 -30.33 -2.63 -21.82
CA THR A 86 -31.59 -3.24 -21.36
C THR A 86 -32.78 -2.28 -21.29
N SER A 87 -32.57 -0.99 -21.54
CA SER A 87 -33.63 0.01 -21.56
C SER A 87 -34.34 -0.05 -22.92
N VAL A 88 -35.08 -1.13 -23.15
CA VAL A 88 -36.03 -1.23 -24.25
C VAL A 88 -37.20 -0.31 -23.90
N GLU A 89 -37.33 0.81 -24.61
CA GLU A 89 -38.57 1.60 -24.56
C GLU A 89 -39.71 0.72 -25.13
N ILE A 90 -40.66 0.38 -24.27
CA ILE A 90 -41.93 -0.30 -24.61
C ILE A 90 -42.94 0.75 -25.05
#